data_AF-A0A530L7N9-F1
#
_entry.id   AF-A0A530L7N9-F1
#
_cell.length_a   1.000
_cell.length_b   1.000
_cell.length_c   1.000
_cell.angle_alpha   90.00
_cell.angle_beta   90.00
_cell.angle_gamma   90.00
#
_symmetry.space_group_name_H-M   'P 1'
#
loop_
_entity.id
_entity.type
_entity.pdbx_description
1 polymer ?
#
loop_
_entity_poly.entity_id
_entity_poly.type
_entity_poly.pdbx_seq_one_letter_code
_entity_poly.pdbx_strand_id
1 'polypeptide(L)'
;MSLLVDWRWADWRQAGRRKVSGLVVVLLLLGCHFAFDGPLSRLRERTYDFYQFLAPRQVTSNPVVIVSIDDASLKGHGRWPWNRGLLADLVDGITKSGATVIGLALVLPEA
;
A
#
# COMPACT_ATOMS: atom_id res chain seq x y z
N MET A 1 -19.04 20.98 -60.76
CA MET A 1 -20.13 21.68 -60.04
C MET A 1 -20.98 20.61 -59.38
N SER A 2 -21.40 20.83 -58.12
CA SER A 2 -22.02 19.93 -57.12
C SER A 2 -21.08 18.82 -56.60
N LEU A 3 -20.42 18.91 -55.43
CA LEU A 3 -20.87 19.22 -54.05
C LEU A 3 -22.12 18.44 -53.64
N LEU A 4 -21.94 17.25 -53.08
CA LEU A 4 -22.78 16.75 -51.99
C LEU A 4 -21.92 15.91 -51.03
N VAL A 5 -21.53 16.56 -49.94
CA VAL A 5 -20.99 15.96 -48.72
C VAL A 5 -22.13 15.26 -48.01
N ASP A 6 -22.12 13.93 -47.96
CA ASP A 6 -23.08 13.14 -47.19
C ASP A 6 -22.81 13.28 -45.69
N TRP A 7 -23.38 14.32 -45.10
CA TRP A 7 -23.37 14.58 -43.67
C TRP A 7 -24.39 13.64 -42.99
N ARG A 8 -23.95 12.44 -42.57
CA ARG A 8 -24.77 11.45 -41.85
C ARG A 8 -25.14 11.95 -40.45
N TRP A 9 -26.26 12.65 -40.33
CA TRP A 9 -26.90 13.10 -39.06
C TRP A 9 -27.42 11.96 -38.14
N ALA A 10 -27.04 10.69 -38.36
CA ALA A 10 -27.77 9.53 -37.85
C ALA A 10 -27.03 8.66 -36.81
N ASP A 11 -25.99 9.16 -36.14
CA ASP A 11 -25.24 8.36 -35.15
C ASP A 11 -25.60 8.64 -33.68
N TRP A 12 -26.58 9.52 -33.39
CA TRP A 12 -27.03 9.81 -32.02
C TRP A 12 -27.59 8.58 -31.29
N ARG A 13 -28.29 7.69 -32.01
CA ARG A 13 -28.79 6.41 -31.45
C ARG A 13 -27.68 5.39 -31.22
N GLN A 14 -26.62 5.40 -32.03
CA GLN A 14 -25.45 4.53 -31.86
C GLN A 14 -24.56 5.00 -30.73
N ALA A 15 -24.38 6.32 -30.58
CA ALA A 15 -23.68 6.93 -29.46
C ALA A 15 -24.37 6.64 -28.12
N GLY A 16 -25.71 6.71 -28.07
CA GLY A 16 -26.49 6.31 -26.90
C GLY A 16 -26.34 4.82 -26.54
N ARG A 17 -26.47 3.92 -27.51
CA ARG A 17 -26.30 2.46 -27.28
C ARG A 17 -24.89 2.08 -26.81
N ARG A 18 -23.84 2.69 -27.38
CA ARG A 18 -22.45 2.45 -26.96
C ARG A 18 -22.18 2.92 -25.52
N LYS A 19 -22.80 4.03 -25.10
CA LYS A 19 -22.73 4.53 -23.72
C LYS A 19 -23.46 3.61 -22.74
N VAL A 20 -24.64 3.09 -23.12
CA VAL A 20 -25.41 2.16 -22.29
C VAL A 20 -24.68 0.81 -22.15
N SER A 21 -24.14 0.26 -23.24
CA SER A 21 -23.35 -0.98 -23.16
C SER A 21 -22.10 -0.81 -22.29
N GLY A 22 -21.43 0.34 -22.39
CA GLY A 22 -20.29 0.67 -21.52
C GLY A 22 -20.69 0.73 -20.04
N LEU A 23 -21.80 1.41 -19.71
CA LEU A 23 -22.31 1.50 -18.35
C LEU A 23 -22.69 0.14 -17.78
N VAL A 24 -23.34 -0.71 -18.58
CA VAL A 24 -23.71 -2.08 -18.17
C VAL A 24 -22.47 -2.91 -17.86
N VAL A 25 -21.44 -2.85 -18.70
CA VAL A 25 -20.17 -3.55 -18.45
C VAL A 25 -19.50 -3.06 -17.17
N VAL A 26 -19.44 -1.75 -16.95
CA VAL A 26 -18.87 -1.16 -15.73
C VAL A 26 -19.63 -1.61 -14.48
N LEU A 27 -20.97 -1.59 -14.51
CA LEU A 27 -21.80 -2.05 -13.40
C LEU A 27 -21.63 -3.55 -13.13
N LEU A 28 -21.46 -4.36 -14.18
CA LEU A 28 -21.17 -5.80 -14.07
C LEU A 28 -19.81 -6.05 -13.41
N LEU A 29 -18.78 -5.31 -13.83
CA LEU A 29 -17.44 -5.41 -13.24
C LEU A 29 -17.42 -4.97 -11.78
N LEU A 30 -18.12 -3.89 -11.44
CA LEU A 30 -18.28 -3.45 -10.05
C LEU A 30 -19.05 -4.48 -9.22
N GLY A 31 -20.16 -5.02 -9.74
CA GLY A 31 -20.92 -6.07 -9.06
C GLY A 31 -20.07 -7.32 -8.81
N CYS A 32 -19.27 -7.73 -9.80
CA CYS A 32 -18.31 -8.82 -9.68
C CYS A 32 -17.26 -8.50 -8.61
N HIS A 33 -16.64 -7.31 -8.66
CA HIS A 33 -15.66 -6.87 -7.68
C HIS A 33 -16.23 -6.96 -6.25
N PHE A 34 -17.38 -6.35 -5.97
CA PHE A 34 -17.97 -6.39 -4.62
C PHE A 34 -18.42 -7.79 -4.18
N ALA A 35 -18.89 -8.63 -5.11
CA ALA A 35 -19.30 -10.00 -4.80
C ALA A 35 -18.12 -10.91 -4.43
N PHE A 36 -16.95 -10.67 -5.03
CA PHE A 36 -15.78 -11.55 -4.90
C PHE A 36 -14.66 -11.01 -4.01
N ASP A 37 -14.57 -9.69 -3.78
CA ASP A 37 -13.49 -9.08 -3.02
C ASP A 37 -13.47 -9.55 -1.55
N GLY A 38 -14.63 -9.66 -0.91
CA GLY A 38 -14.76 -10.14 0.48
C GLY A 38 -14.55 -11.66 0.67
N PRO A 39 -15.28 -12.53 -0.06
CA PRO A 39 -15.14 -13.98 0.13
C PRO A 39 -13.79 -14.54 -0.33
N LEU A 40 -13.23 -14.05 -1.43
CA LEU A 40 -11.94 -14.54 -1.94
C LEU A 40 -10.77 -14.06 -1.09
N SER A 41 -10.81 -12.84 -0.55
CA SER A 41 -9.78 -12.35 0.38
C SER A 41 -9.73 -13.21 1.63
N ARG A 42 -10.88 -13.46 2.26
CA ARG A 42 -10.97 -14.32 3.46
C ARG A 42 -10.49 -15.74 3.19
N LEU A 43 -10.84 -16.32 2.04
CA LEU A 43 -10.36 -17.65 1.66
C LEU A 43 -8.84 -17.65 1.53
N ARG A 44 -8.27 -16.66 0.82
CA ARG A 44 -6.83 -16.51 0.65
C ARG A 44 -6.10 -16.34 1.98
N GLU A 45 -6.59 -15.48 2.87
CA GLU A 45 -6.01 -15.26 4.20
C GLU A 45 -6.03 -16.54 5.03
N ARG A 46 -7.18 -17.24 5.06
CA ARG A 46 -7.30 -18.50 5.80
C ARG A 46 -6.41 -19.60 5.25
N THR A 47 -6.28 -19.69 3.92
CA THR A 47 -5.33 -20.61 3.27
C THR A 47 -3.90 -20.24 3.61
N TYR A 48 -3.54 -18.96 3.59
CA TYR A 48 -2.22 -18.49 3.96
C TYR A 48 -1.87 -18.84 5.42
N ASP A 49 -2.78 -18.58 6.36
CA ASP A 49 -2.61 -18.94 7.77
C ASP A 49 -2.44 -20.45 7.96
N PHE A 50 -3.21 -21.25 7.23
CA PHE A 50 -3.10 -22.70 7.27
C PHE A 50 -1.72 -23.18 6.75
N TYR A 51 -1.21 -22.57 5.69
CA TYR A 51 0.15 -22.84 5.21
C TYR A 51 1.22 -22.45 6.25
N GLN A 52 1.08 -21.29 6.91
CA GLN A 52 2.00 -20.88 7.97
C GLN A 52 1.95 -21.81 9.18
N PHE A 53 0.78 -22.37 9.50
CA PHE A 53 0.63 -23.37 10.56
C PHE A 53 1.30 -24.71 10.20
N LEU A 54 1.12 -25.19 8.96
CA LEU A 54 1.70 -26.45 8.49
C LEU A 54 3.22 -26.37 8.27
N ALA A 55 3.69 -25.24 7.77
CA ALA A 55 5.09 -25.00 7.44
C ALA A 55 5.57 -23.71 8.12
N PRO A 56 5.68 -23.71 9.46
CA PRO A 56 6.17 -22.54 10.18
C PRO A 56 7.58 -22.20 9.72
N ARG A 57 7.86 -20.91 9.55
CA ARG A 57 9.18 -20.43 9.17
C ARG A 57 10.21 -20.86 10.22
N GLN A 58 11.22 -21.60 9.79
CA GLN A 58 12.37 -21.93 10.62
C GLN A 58 13.18 -20.66 10.90
N VAL A 59 13.24 -20.23 12.17
CA VAL A 59 14.02 -19.06 12.59
C VAL A 59 15.49 -19.46 12.67
N THR A 60 16.20 -19.35 11.55
CA THR A 60 17.63 -19.71 11.42
C THR A 60 18.57 -18.66 12.00
N SER A 61 18.13 -17.41 12.05
CA SER A 61 18.74 -16.32 12.81
C SER A 61 17.65 -15.29 13.09
N ASN A 62 17.72 -14.60 14.22
CA ASN A 62 16.84 -13.48 14.51
C ASN A 62 17.65 -12.16 14.42
N PRO A 63 18.06 -11.73 13.21
CA PRO A 63 18.96 -10.59 13.02
C PRO A 63 18.27 -9.23 13.23
N VAL A 64 17.03 -9.22 13.73
CA VAL A 64 16.24 -7.99 13.88
C VAL A 64 16.35 -7.49 15.31
N VAL A 65 16.93 -6.31 15.46
CA VAL A 65 16.99 -5.59 16.74
C VAL A 65 15.98 -4.44 16.68
N ILE A 66 15.12 -4.36 17.69
CA ILE A 66 14.17 -3.25 17.84
C ILE A 66 14.77 -2.24 18.80
N VAL A 67 14.96 -1.01 18.32
CA VAL A 67 15.39 0.13 19.14
C VAL A 67 14.18 1.01 19.39
N SER A 68 13.70 1.05 20.63
CA SER A 68 12.55 1.86 21.04
C SER A 68 13.00 3.10 21.80
N ILE A 69 12.29 4.22 21.61
CA ILE A 69 12.44 5.42 22.42
C ILE A 69 11.50 5.30 23.62
N ASP A 70 12.06 5.22 24.82
CA ASP A 70 11.34 5.06 26.07
C ASP A 70 11.35 6.35 26.92
N ASP A 71 10.63 6.33 28.05
CA ASP A 71 10.56 7.48 28.96
C ASP A 71 11.92 7.86 29.54
N ALA A 72 12.83 6.90 29.72
CA ALA A 72 14.20 7.18 30.18
C ALA A 72 14.97 7.97 29.12
N SER A 73 14.86 7.57 27.85
CA SER A 73 15.45 8.28 26.71
C SER A 73 14.89 9.68 26.57
N LEU A 74 13.57 9.87 26.74
CA LEU A 74 12.93 11.19 26.69
C LEU A 74 13.36 12.09 27.84
N LYS A 75 13.58 11.53 29.04
CA LYS A 75 14.15 12.29 30.18
C LYS A 75 15.60 12.70 29.91
N GLY A 76 16.38 11.85 29.25
CA GLY A 76 17.80 12.11 28.96
C GLY A 76 18.05 13.06 27.79
N HIS A 77 17.28 12.94 26.71
CA HIS A 77 17.48 13.68 25.46
C HIS A 77 16.43 14.77 25.19
N GLY A 78 15.48 14.93 26.11
CA GLY A 78 14.39 15.88 26.00
C GLY A 78 13.18 15.32 25.24
N ARG A 79 12.17 16.18 25.11
CA ARG A 79 10.88 15.79 24.55
C ARG A 79 10.98 15.52 23.05
N TRP A 80 10.30 14.47 22.60
CA TRP A 80 10.05 14.20 21.18
C TRP A 80 9.14 15.29 20.56
N PRO A 81 9.25 15.65 19.27
CA PRO A 81 10.22 15.17 18.28
C PRO A 81 11.60 15.78 18.46
N TRP A 82 12.62 14.94 18.37
CA TRP A 82 14.01 15.37 18.43
C TRP A 82 14.45 16.03 17.12
N ASN A 83 15.51 16.85 17.20
CA ASN A 83 16.13 17.41 16.01
C ASN A 83 16.78 16.31 15.16
N ARG A 84 17.01 16.61 13.87
CA ARG A 84 17.58 15.64 12.91
C ARG A 84 19.04 15.27 13.21
N GLY A 85 19.80 16.10 13.92
CA GLY A 85 21.18 15.80 14.31
C GLY A 85 21.25 14.65 15.30
N LEU A 86 20.43 14.69 16.36
CA LEU A 86 20.37 13.61 17.34
C LEU A 86 19.90 12.29 16.72
N LEU A 87 18.95 12.36 15.78
CA LEU A 87 18.51 11.18 15.03
C LEU A 87 19.62 10.61 14.14
N ALA A 88 20.45 11.46 13.52
CA ALA A 88 21.61 11.02 12.75
C ALA A 88 22.65 10.31 13.63
N ASP A 89 22.96 10.87 14.80
CA ASP A 89 23.88 10.25 15.75
C ASP A 89 23.40 8.84 16.19
N LEU A 90 22.08 8.69 16.40
CA LEU A 90 21.48 7.41 16.75
C LEU A 90 21.59 6.39 15.60
N VAL A 91 21.28 6.81 14.37
CA VAL A 91 21.42 5.96 13.17
C VAL A 91 22.88 5.55 12.95
N ASP A 92 23.83 6.47 13.13
CA ASP A 92 25.26 6.19 13.01
C ASP A 92 25.73 5.18 14.07
N GLY A 93 25.26 5.31 15.31
CA GLY A 93 25.54 4.36 16.38
C GLY A 93 25.02 2.94 16.09
N ILE A 94 23.79 2.84 15.56
CA ILE A 94 23.20 1.56 15.14
C ILE A 94 23.99 0.96 13.97
N THR A 95 24.37 1.79 13.00
CA THR A 95 25.16 1.35 11.84
C THR A 95 26.51 0.78 12.28
N LYS A 96 27.21 1.48 13.18
CA LYS A 96 28.50 1.03 13.76
C LYS A 96 28.36 -0.27 14.57
N SER A 97 27.18 -0.57 15.07
CA SER A 97 26.88 -1.82 15.80
C SER A 97 26.66 -3.03 14.88
N GLY A 98 26.79 -2.86 13.56
CA GLY A 98 26.74 -3.94 12.57
C GLY A 98 25.39 -4.13 11.88
N ALA A 99 24.47 -3.19 12.01
CA ALA A 99 23.19 -3.24 11.30
C ALA A 99 23.40 -3.11 9.77
N THR A 100 22.90 -4.07 8.99
CA THR A 100 22.97 -4.03 7.51
C THR A 100 21.87 -3.17 6.90
N VAL A 101 20.69 -3.13 7.52
CA VAL A 101 19.51 -2.36 7.08
C VAL A 101 18.86 -1.76 8.31
N ILE A 102 18.47 -0.49 8.23
CA ILE A 102 17.80 0.25 9.31
C ILE A 102 16.44 0.73 8.80
N GLY A 103 15.36 0.31 9.46
CA GLY A 103 14.01 0.81 9.22
C GLY A 103 13.63 1.86 10.25
N LEU A 104 13.23 3.05 9.80
CA LEU A 104 12.77 4.13 10.68
C LEU A 104 11.23 4.13 10.73
N ALA A 105 10.68 3.61 11.82
CA ALA A 105 9.24 3.59 12.08
C ALA A 105 8.84 4.78 12.97
N LEU A 106 9.04 6.00 12.47
CA LEU A 106 8.85 7.24 13.22
C LEU A 106 8.38 8.38 12.32
N VAL A 107 7.53 9.25 12.87
CA VAL A 107 7.02 10.43 12.15
C VAL A 107 8.09 11.50 12.15
N LEU A 108 8.47 11.94 10.96
CA LEU A 108 9.49 12.96 10.71
C LEU A 108 8.80 14.26 10.26
N PRO A 109 8.36 15.15 11.17
CA PRO A 109 7.77 16.43 10.79
C PRO A 109 8.83 17.29 10.09
N GLU A 110 8.41 18.06 9.09
CA GLU A 110 9.21 19.08 8.42
C GLU A 110 9.73 20.15 9.39
N ALA A 111 10.81 20.82 8.98
CA ALA A 111 11.46 21.87 9.76
C ALA A 111 10.74 23.22 9.64
#